data_AF-A0A945DHE3-F1
#
_entry.id   AF-A0A945DHE3-F1
#
_cell.length_a   1.000
_cell.length_b   1.000
_cell.length_c   1.000
_cell.angle_alpha   90.00
_cell.angle_beta   90.00
_cell.angle_gamma   90.00
#
_symmetry.space_group_name_H-M   'P 1'
#
loop_
_entity.id
_entity.type
_entity.pdbx_description
1 polymer ?
#
loop_
_entity_poly.entity_id
_entity_poly.type
_entity_poly.pdbx_seq_one_letter_code
_entity_poly.pdbx_strand_id
1 'polypeptide(L)'
;MFGMGFMEIMLIAIIAVIALGPEKLPTAMVDMAKMFKKIKGGIDDAKSTIDNELNITEMKSEADKLKAQLSYSTESLNAGLDNIMNDDDDTSSDEEAPKKKKKKVSFKEKEKKKSEDEDV
;
A
#
# COMPACT_ATOMS: atom_id res chain seq x y z
N MET A 1 -11.92 -11.39 5.12
CA MET A 1 -11.55 -12.49 6.04
C MET A 1 -10.04 -12.66 5.99
N PHE A 2 -9.38 -12.85 7.14
CA PHE A 2 -8.02 -12.41 7.51
C PHE A 2 -7.96 -10.95 7.94
N GLY A 3 -8.28 -10.72 9.22
CA GLY A 3 -7.86 -9.52 9.92
C GLY A 3 -6.43 -9.74 10.40
N MET A 4 -5.53 -8.80 10.16
CA MET A 4 -4.21 -8.80 10.76
C MET A 4 -4.31 -8.03 12.08
N GLY A 5 -4.87 -8.67 13.11
CA GLY A 5 -4.89 -8.16 14.47
C GLY A 5 -3.67 -8.62 15.25
N PHE A 6 -3.51 -8.04 16.44
CA PHE A 6 -2.43 -8.41 17.36
C PHE A 6 -2.48 -9.92 17.72
N MET A 7 -3.69 -10.46 17.88
CA MET A 7 -3.90 -11.86 18.24
C MET A 7 -3.44 -12.83 17.15
N GLU A 8 -3.71 -12.54 15.87
CA GLU A 8 -3.24 -13.39 14.77
C GLU A 8 -1.71 -13.38 14.67
N ILE A 9 -1.06 -12.22 14.81
CA ILE A 9 0.39 -12.11 14.80
C ILE A 9 1.00 -12.92 15.95
N MET A 10 0.42 -12.84 17.15
CA MET A 10 0.89 -13.61 18.32
C MET A 10 0.76 -15.11 18.10
N LEU A 11 -0.35 -15.58 17.51
CA LEU A 11 -0.54 -16.99 17.18
C LEU A 11 0.52 -17.50 16.20
N ILE A 12 0.78 -16.74 15.13
CA ILE A 12 1.81 -17.09 14.14
C ILE A 12 3.20 -17.11 14.80
N ALA A 13 3.51 -16.15 15.67
CA ALA A 13 4.78 -16.09 16.39
C ALA A 13 4.99 -17.34 17.26
N ILE A 14 3.95 -17.79 17.98
CA ILE A 14 4.01 -19.02 18.78
C ILE A 14 4.27 -20.24 17.88
N ILE A 15 3.53 -20.37 16.77
CA ILE A 15 3.72 -21.48 15.83
C ILE A 15 5.14 -21.48 15.26
N ALA A 16 5.67 -20.30 14.89
CA ALA A 16 7.03 -20.16 14.40
C ALA A 16 8.08 -20.57 15.44
N VAL A 17 7.90 -20.19 16.71
CA VAL A 17 8.76 -20.60 17.81
C VAL A 17 8.71 -22.12 18.03
N ILE A 18 7.54 -22.75 17.93
CA ILE A 18 7.42 -24.20 18.09
C ILE A 18 8.08 -24.94 16.93
N ALA A 19 7.86 -24.47 15.70
CA ALA A 19 8.36 -25.13 14.50
C ALA A 19 9.89 -25.04 14.36
N LEU A 20 10.46 -23.86 14.66
CA LEU A 20 11.88 -23.60 14.46
C LEU A 20 12.68 -23.70 15.76
N GLY A 21 12.06 -23.38 16.90
CA GLY A 21 12.69 -23.24 18.21
C GLY A 21 12.98 -21.78 18.55
N PRO A 22 12.86 -21.38 19.84
CA PRO A 22 13.07 -19.99 20.29
C PRO A 22 14.49 -19.49 20.06
N GLU A 23 15.49 -20.38 20.07
CA GLU A 23 16.89 -20.02 19.84
C GLU A 23 17.23 -19.85 18.35
N LYS A 24 16.51 -20.57 17.47
CA LYS A 24 16.77 -20.56 16.03
C LYS A 24 16.04 -19.45 15.29
N LEU A 25 14.88 -19.01 15.80
CA LEU A 25 14.11 -17.90 15.25
C LEU A 25 14.93 -16.58 15.14
N PRO A 26 15.60 -16.08 16.21
CA PRO A 26 16.40 -14.86 16.11
C PRO A 26 17.59 -15.04 15.16
N THR A 27 18.23 -16.21 15.16
CA THR A 27 19.33 -16.54 14.26
C THR A 27 18.90 -16.49 12.79
N ALA A 28 17.75 -17.10 12.46
CA ALA A 28 17.19 -17.08 11.11
C ALA A 28 16.84 -15.66 10.64
N MET A 29 16.29 -14.81 11.50
CA MET A 29 16.03 -13.41 11.17
C MET A 29 17.33 -12.66 10.87
N VAL A 30 18.38 -12.85 11.66
CA VAL A 30 19.69 -12.24 11.44
C VAL A 30 20.29 -12.69 10.11
N ASP A 31 20.19 -13.98 9.77
CA ASP A 31 20.73 -14.52 8.53
C ASP A 31 19.97 -14.00 7.30
N MET A 32 18.64 -13.94 7.37
CA MET A 32 17.82 -13.28 6.35
C MET A 32 18.18 -11.80 6.21
N ALA A 33 18.36 -11.08 7.32
CA ALA A 33 18.72 -9.67 7.31
C ALA A 33 20.11 -9.43 6.69
N LYS A 34 21.10 -10.28 7.00
CA LYS A 34 22.43 -10.23 6.37
C LYS A 34 22.35 -10.46 4.87
N MET A 35 21.55 -11.44 4.42
CA MET A 35 21.35 -11.71 3.00
C MET A 35 20.69 -10.51 2.30
N PHE A 36 19.62 -9.97 2.88
CA PHE A 36 18.94 -8.81 2.34
C PHE A 36 19.83 -7.57 2.30
N LYS A 37 20.68 -7.37 3.33
CA LYS A 37 21.66 -6.27 3.37
C LYS A 37 22.70 -6.38 2.26
N LYS A 38 23.17 -7.59 1.95
CA LYS A 38 24.11 -7.83 0.83
C LYS A 38 23.46 -7.54 -0.52
N ILE A 39 22.22 -8.01 -0.73
CA ILE A 39 21.45 -7.74 -1.95
C ILE A 39 21.21 -6.24 -2.11
N LYS A 40 20.75 -5.57 -1.04
CA LYS A 40 20.55 -4.13 -1.03
C LYS A 40 21.83 -3.36 -1.35
N GLY A 41 22.94 -3.75 -0.73
CA GLY A 41 24.25 -3.15 -1.00
C GLY A 41 24.65 -3.28 -2.48
N GLY A 42 24.48 -4.46 -3.08
CA GLY A 42 24.76 -4.65 -4.52
C GLY A 42 23.88 -3.81 -5.45
N ILE A 43 22.61 -3.57 -5.07
CA ILE A 43 21.71 -2.67 -5.81
C ILE A 43 22.16 -1.21 -5.65
N ASP A 44 22.51 -0.80 -4.43
CA ASP A 44 22.98 0.55 -4.13
C ASP A 44 24.31 0.85 -4.84
N ASP A 45 25.24 -0.12 -4.88
CA ASP A 45 26.51 -0.05 -5.59
C ASP A 45 26.29 0.03 -7.11
N ALA A 46 25.45 -0.84 -7.68
CA ALA A 46 25.12 -0.80 -9.10
C ALA A 46 24.45 0.52 -9.50
N LYS A 47 23.54 1.03 -8.65
CA LYS A 47 22.92 2.35 -8.83
C LYS A 47 23.99 3.45 -8.79
N SER A 48 24.92 3.40 -7.85
CA SER A 48 25.99 4.38 -7.73
C SER A 48 26.97 4.34 -8.90
N THR A 49 27.31 3.17 -9.44
CA THR A 49 28.16 3.03 -10.63
C THR A 49 27.46 3.58 -11.87
N ILE A 50 26.16 3.26 -12.04
CA ILE A 50 25.36 3.81 -13.13
C ILE A 50 25.25 5.34 -13.00
N ASP A 51 24.95 5.86 -11.80
CA ASP A 51 24.86 7.30 -11.54
C ASP A 51 26.18 8.04 -11.78
N ASN A 52 27.33 7.42 -11.48
CA ASN A 52 28.66 8.03 -11.61
C ASN A 52 29.24 7.97 -13.03
N GLU A 53 28.86 7.00 -13.86
CA GLU A 53 29.40 6.85 -15.24
C GLU A 53 28.42 7.29 -16.33
N LEU A 54 27.10 7.24 -16.08
CA LEU A 54 26.06 7.58 -17.05
C LEU A 54 25.03 8.48 -16.36
N ASN A 55 25.06 9.78 -16.66
CA ASN A 55 24.05 10.75 -16.25
C ASN A 55 22.63 10.15 -16.35
N ILE A 56 22.06 9.76 -15.20
CA ILE A 56 20.82 8.99 -15.09
C ILE A 56 19.61 9.68 -15.74
N THR A 57 19.75 10.93 -16.14
CA THR A 57 18.75 11.75 -16.83
C THR A 57 18.20 11.09 -18.10
N GLU A 58 19.01 10.44 -18.94
CA GLU A 58 18.51 9.87 -20.21
C GLU A 58 17.71 8.58 -19.99
N MET A 59 18.28 7.60 -19.28
CA MET A 59 17.60 6.31 -19.02
C MET A 59 16.38 6.48 -18.10
N LYS A 60 16.45 7.39 -17.12
CA LYS A 60 15.29 7.73 -16.28
C LYS A 60 14.18 8.40 -17.11
N SER A 61 14.53 9.22 -18.10
CA SER A 61 13.51 9.80 -18.99
C SER A 61 12.79 8.74 -19.83
N GLU A 62 13.49 7.70 -20.28
CA GLU A 62 12.89 6.59 -21.03
C GLU A 62 12.01 5.71 -20.14
N ALA A 63 12.48 5.41 -18.92
CA ALA A 63 11.69 4.69 -17.93
C ALA A 63 10.43 5.46 -17.51
N ASP A 64 10.53 6.78 -17.32
CA ASP A 64 9.39 7.64 -16.99
C ASP A 64 8.39 7.72 -18.16
N LYS A 65 8.87 7.78 -19.41
CA LYS A 65 8.01 7.71 -20.62
C LYS A 65 7.28 6.37 -20.72
N LEU A 66 7.97 5.25 -20.49
CA LEU A 66 7.37 3.92 -20.46
C LEU A 66 6.32 3.79 -19.36
N LYS A 67 6.61 4.31 -18.17
CA LYS A 67 5.66 4.36 -17.06
C LYS A 67 4.42 5.18 -17.41
N ALA A 68 4.59 6.36 -18.04
CA ALA A 68 3.47 7.18 -18.48
C ALA A 68 2.61 6.48 -19.55
N GLN A 69 3.22 5.78 -20.51
CA GLN A 69 2.50 5.02 -21.52
C GLN A 69 1.75 3.81 -20.94
N LEU A 70 2.35 3.12 -19.96
CA LEU A 70 1.70 2.04 -19.24
C LEU A 70 0.55 2.53 -18.38
N SER A 71 0.69 3.66 -17.67
CA SER A 71 -0.40 4.27 -16.90
C SER A 71 -1.56 4.67 -17.80
N TYR A 72 -1.28 5.32 -18.94
CA TYR A 72 -2.30 5.69 -19.91
C TYR A 72 -3.01 4.46 -20.52
N SER A 73 -2.24 3.42 -20.88
CA SER A 73 -2.80 2.16 -21.36
C SER A 73 -3.63 1.46 -20.28
N THR A 74 -3.16 1.44 -19.04
CA THR A 74 -3.88 0.82 -17.92
C THR A 74 -5.18 1.56 -17.60
N GLU A 75 -5.18 2.89 -17.66
CA GLU A 75 -6.38 3.70 -17.40
C GLU A 75 -7.40 3.57 -18.52
N SER A 76 -6.96 3.57 -19.79
CA SER A 76 -7.84 3.29 -20.94
C SER A 76 -8.38 1.86 -20.94
N LEU A 77 -7.59 0.88 -20.50
CA LEU A 77 -8.06 -0.50 -20.32
C LEU A 77 -9.07 -0.62 -19.18
N ASN A 78 -8.85 0.04 -18.04
CA ASN A 78 -9.83 0.06 -16.93
C ASN A 78 -11.14 0.74 -17.36
N ALA A 79 -11.07 1.87 -18.07
CA ALA A 79 -12.25 2.53 -18.61
C ALA A 79 -12.98 1.65 -19.62
N GLY A 80 -12.26 0.92 -20.49
CA GLY A 80 -12.86 -0.04 -21.43
C GLY A 80 -13.52 -1.23 -20.73
N LEU A 81 -12.90 -1.74 -19.65
CA LEU A 81 -13.47 -2.81 -18.84
C LEU A 81 -14.72 -2.35 -18.08
N ASP A 82 -14.71 -1.16 -17.47
CA ASP A 82 -15.88 -0.61 -16.76
C ASP A 82 -17.06 -0.40 -17.71
N ASN A 83 -16.83 0.04 -18.94
CA ASN A 83 -17.92 0.18 -19.92
C ASN A 83 -18.49 -1.18 -20.34
N ILE A 84 -17.64 -2.20 -20.52
CA ILE A 84 -18.07 -3.57 -20.81
C ILE A 84 -18.83 -4.20 -19.63
N MET A 85 -18.38 -3.95 -18.40
CA MET A 85 -19.02 -4.49 -17.20
C MET A 85 -20.39 -3.86 -16.90
N ASN A 86 -20.61 -2.62 -17.32
CA ASN A 86 -21.87 -1.90 -17.12
C ASN A 86 -22.89 -2.10 -18.27
N ASP A 87 -22.48 -2.62 -19.43
CA ASP A 87 -23.38 -2.86 -20.59
C ASP A 87 -24.07 -4.25 -20.56
N ASP A 88 -23.70 -5.11 -19.61
CA ASP A 88 -24.28 -6.46 -19.42
C ASP A 88 -25.29 -6.55 -18.23
N ASP A 89 -25.67 -5.42 -17.60
CA ASP A 89 -26.60 -5.40 -16.44
C ASP A 89 -28.00 -4.82 -16.77
N ASP A 90 -28.38 -4.74 -18.06
CA ASP A 90 -29.74 -4.34 -18.47
C ASP A 90 -30.48 -5.52 -19.11
N THR A 91 -30.84 -6.51 -18.29
CA THR A 91 -32.11 -7.22 -18.49
C THR A 91 -32.64 -7.84 -17.20
N SER A 92 -33.82 -7.34 -16.82
CA SER A 92 -34.81 -7.93 -15.91
C SER A 92 -34.76 -7.49 -14.45
N SER A 93 -35.56 -6.47 -14.11
CA SER A 93 -36.87 -6.69 -13.45
C SER A 93 -37.54 -5.36 -13.11
N ASP A 94 -38.70 -5.15 -13.70
CA ASP A 94 -39.72 -4.21 -13.25
C ASP A 94 -40.07 -4.46 -11.76
N GLU A 95 -40.10 -3.41 -10.92
CA GLU A 95 -41.22 -3.11 -10.00
C GLU A 95 -40.95 -1.87 -9.11
N GLU A 96 -41.83 -0.87 -9.31
CA GLU A 96 -42.41 0.09 -8.35
C GLU A 96 -41.59 1.17 -7.58
N ALA A 97 -42.24 2.33 -7.47
CA ALA A 97 -41.74 3.65 -7.04
C ALA A 97 -41.81 3.91 -5.50
N PRO A 98 -41.80 5.17 -5.00
CA PRO A 98 -40.68 6.10 -4.77
C PRO A 98 -40.53 6.56 -3.28
N LYS A 99 -39.52 7.44 -3.03
CA LYS A 99 -39.39 8.45 -1.94
C LYS A 99 -38.57 8.07 -0.67
N LYS A 100 -37.54 8.88 -0.34
CA LYS A 100 -37.54 9.91 0.74
C LYS A 100 -36.13 10.31 1.25
N LYS A 101 -35.93 11.63 1.29
CA LYS A 101 -34.98 12.42 2.10
C LYS A 101 -34.75 11.87 3.52
N LYS A 102 -33.51 11.95 4.03
CA LYS A 102 -33.05 12.13 5.44
C LYS A 102 -31.51 12.01 5.44
N LYS A 103 -30.67 12.67 6.25
CA LYS A 103 -30.80 13.72 7.28
C LYS A 103 -29.36 14.14 7.65
N LYS A 104 -29.22 15.42 8.01
CA LYS A 104 -28.22 16.07 8.88
C LYS A 104 -27.21 15.14 9.58
N VAL A 105 -25.92 15.44 9.44
CA VAL A 105 -24.91 15.11 10.46
C VAL A 105 -24.32 16.44 10.97
N SER A 106 -24.78 16.81 12.15
CA SER A 106 -24.12 17.75 13.05
C SER A 106 -22.97 17.01 13.72
N PHE A 107 -21.73 17.48 13.53
CA PHE A 107 -20.58 17.19 14.40
C PHE A 107 -20.12 18.56 14.92
N LYS A 108 -20.45 18.89 16.16
CA LYS A 108 -19.68 18.61 17.38
C LYS A 108 -18.51 19.58 17.56
N GLU A 109 -18.88 20.73 18.11
CA GLU A 109 -18.31 21.34 19.30
C GLU A 109 -17.15 20.58 19.97
N LYS A 110 -15.96 21.17 19.94
CA LYS A 110 -15.04 21.34 21.08
C LYS A 110 -13.85 22.24 20.66
N GLU A 111 -14.07 23.55 20.70
CA GLU A 111 -12.99 24.53 20.91
C GLU A 111 -13.10 25.08 22.35
N LYS A 112 -12.05 24.86 23.14
CA LYS A 112 -11.68 25.60 24.37
C LYS A 112 -10.20 25.26 24.58
N LYS A 113 -9.23 26.08 24.17
CA LYS A 113 -8.73 27.33 24.76
C LYS A 113 -8.61 27.29 26.29
N LYS A 114 -7.36 27.17 26.79
CA LYS A 114 -6.70 27.98 27.85
C LYS A 114 -5.25 27.44 27.97
N SER A 115 -4.18 28.08 27.48
CA SER A 115 -3.47 29.30 27.93
C SER A 115 -3.01 29.26 29.39
N GLU A 116 -1.68 29.29 29.58
CA GLU A 116 -0.85 29.76 30.73
C GLU A 116 0.52 29.05 30.53
N ASP A 117 1.55 29.67 29.95
CA ASP A 117 2.45 30.69 30.52
C ASP A 117 2.83 30.39 31.98
N GLU A 118 4.07 29.94 32.23
CA GLU A 118 5.07 30.65 33.05
C GLU A 118 6.31 29.78 33.31
N ASP A 119 7.45 30.47 33.29
CA ASP A 119 8.81 30.05 33.60
C ASP A 119 8.95 29.33 34.95
N VAL A 120 9.72 28.23 35.00
CA VAL A 120 10.78 27.92 36.00
C VAL A 120 11.76 26.93 35.39
#